data_AF-A0A094QFU0-F1
#
_entry.id   AF-A0A094QFU0-F1
#
_cell.length_a   1.000
_cell.length_b   1.000
_cell.length_c   1.000
_cell.angle_alpha   90.00
_cell.angle_beta   90.00
_cell.angle_gamma   90.00
#
_symmetry.space_group_name_H-M   'P 1'
#
loop_
_entity.id
_entity.type
_entity.pdbx_description
1 polymer ?
#
loop_
_entity_poly.entity_id
_entity_poly.type
_entity_poly.pdbx_seq_one_letter_code
_entity_poly.pdbx_strand_id
1 'polypeptide(L)'
;MTERRTLIMGVLNVTPDSFSDGGDYLDTRDAIDRGMELAAQGADIVDVGGESTRPGAERVTPEEEQFRVMPVISALTAAGVAVSIDTMNASTAILAVESGAQYINDVSGGLADFFMPRTAASTGVTYIASHWRGHSSDMDTKAIYKDAPTDIRRELLNRANALLEAGIERDKLVLDPGLGFAKTAEHNWQMLGRMEELMALGYPILVGASRKRFLTALLTEDSTLDDRDNASVAVSVLAANAGAWGVRVHDVARTFAALRASVPSRNIRARAADTERDLRVAQVTRELAELEFDLDAELAIATEMRREEETRQKVIAALIRQAKLQAQEAAERAEAARLDALPRGTAGFGATTGAIPSPASQSTPDDSGPRA
;
A
#
# COMPACT_ATOMS: atom_id res chain seq x y z
N MET A 1 -4.52 -29.57 17.19
CA MET A 1 -4.23 -28.44 16.29
C MET A 1 -2.73 -28.41 16.12
N THR A 2 -2.22 -28.64 14.92
CA THR A 2 -0.80 -28.44 14.62
C THR A 2 -0.49 -26.97 14.89
N GLU A 3 0.39 -26.68 15.85
CA GLU A 3 0.88 -25.33 16.12
C GLU A 3 1.41 -24.75 14.80
N ARG A 4 0.76 -23.70 14.27
CA ARG A 4 1.28 -23.01 13.10
C ARG A 4 2.47 -22.17 13.56
N ARG A 5 3.63 -22.37 12.93
CA ARG A 5 4.79 -21.49 13.13
C ARG A 5 4.47 -20.10 12.59
N THR A 6 5.03 -19.05 13.22
CA THR A 6 5.04 -17.69 12.68
C THR A 6 5.83 -17.65 11.38
N LEU A 7 5.26 -17.06 10.32
CA LEU A 7 5.89 -16.93 9.02
C LEU A 7 6.92 -15.78 9.01
N ILE A 8 7.97 -15.93 8.20
CA ILE A 8 8.95 -14.86 7.98
C ILE A 8 8.71 -14.23 6.61
N MET A 9 8.40 -12.94 6.60
CA MET A 9 8.21 -12.15 5.38
C MET A 9 9.42 -11.25 5.16
N GLY A 10 10.26 -11.61 4.20
CA GLY A 10 11.50 -10.90 3.86
C GLY A 10 11.23 -9.68 2.98
N VAL A 11 11.74 -8.51 3.37
CA VAL A 11 11.55 -7.26 2.62
C VAL A 11 12.53 -7.17 1.44
N LEU A 12 12.01 -6.98 0.23
CA LEU A 12 12.76 -6.68 -0.99
C LEU A 12 12.27 -5.36 -1.60
N ASN A 13 13.03 -4.28 -1.38
CA ASN A 13 12.73 -2.99 -2.00
C ASN A 13 13.46 -2.87 -3.34
N VAL A 14 12.73 -2.70 -4.42
CA VAL A 14 13.24 -2.50 -5.78
C VAL A 14 13.20 -1.01 -6.09
N THR A 15 14.15 -0.26 -5.50
CA THR A 15 14.28 1.19 -5.70
C THR A 15 15.69 1.54 -6.18
N PRO A 16 15.88 2.59 -6.99
CA PRO A 16 17.20 2.96 -7.54
C PRO A 16 18.28 3.15 -6.46
N ASP A 17 17.91 3.67 -5.28
CA ASP A 17 18.84 3.88 -4.16
C ASP A 17 19.25 2.58 -3.43
N SER A 18 18.66 1.43 -3.77
CA SER A 18 18.93 0.15 -3.09
C SER A 18 20.09 -0.63 -3.71
N PHE A 19 20.48 -0.31 -4.95
CA PHE A 19 21.50 -1.03 -5.74
C PHE A 19 22.36 -0.05 -6.55
N SER A 20 22.98 0.92 -5.89
CA SER A 20 23.76 1.96 -6.58
C SER A 20 25.06 1.41 -7.19
N ASP A 21 25.08 1.20 -8.52
CA ASP A 21 26.20 1.46 -9.45
C ASP A 21 25.92 0.96 -10.90
N GLY A 22 24.77 0.31 -11.16
CA GLY A 22 24.36 -0.18 -12.49
C GLY A 22 23.12 0.54 -13.03
N GLY A 23 22.89 0.52 -14.35
CA GLY A 23 21.61 1.02 -14.90
C GLY A 23 20.41 0.16 -14.45
N ASP A 24 19.17 0.58 -14.76
CA ASP A 24 17.90 -0.05 -14.34
C ASP A 24 17.85 -1.61 -14.47
N TYR A 25 18.64 -2.17 -15.39
CA TYR A 25 18.74 -3.60 -15.69
C TYR A 25 19.66 -4.40 -14.75
N LEU A 26 20.72 -3.76 -14.24
CA LEU A 26 21.57 -4.35 -13.19
C LEU A 26 20.78 -4.42 -11.88
N ASP A 27 20.02 -3.36 -11.58
CA ASP A 27 19.12 -3.29 -10.42
C ASP A 27 18.06 -4.40 -10.41
N THR A 28 17.56 -4.81 -11.58
CA THR A 28 16.55 -5.88 -11.70
C THR A 28 17.14 -7.26 -11.39
N ARG A 29 18.31 -7.59 -11.93
CA ARG A 29 18.99 -8.86 -11.64
C ARG A 29 19.41 -8.94 -10.17
N ASP A 30 19.96 -7.87 -9.64
CA ASP A 30 20.36 -7.79 -8.23
C ASP A 30 19.14 -7.96 -7.30
N ALA A 31 17.98 -7.41 -7.67
CA ALA A 31 16.74 -7.62 -6.94
C ALA A 31 16.27 -9.07 -6.97
N ILE A 32 16.36 -9.76 -8.12
CA ILE A 32 16.02 -11.19 -8.26
C ILE A 32 16.96 -12.03 -7.39
N ASP A 33 18.27 -11.82 -7.50
CA ASP A 33 19.29 -12.54 -6.72
C ASP A 33 19.07 -12.32 -5.22
N ARG A 34 18.78 -11.08 -4.81
CA ARG A 34 18.45 -10.76 -3.42
C ARG A 34 17.15 -11.43 -2.96
N GLY A 35 16.13 -11.50 -3.80
CA GLY A 35 14.88 -12.22 -3.50
C GLY A 35 15.10 -13.72 -3.31
N MET A 36 15.92 -14.34 -4.16
CA MET A 36 16.33 -15.74 -4.04
C MET A 36 17.16 -15.97 -2.77
N GLU A 37 18.05 -15.04 -2.43
CA GLU A 37 18.83 -15.07 -1.21
C GLU A 37 17.93 -15.00 0.03
N LEU A 38 16.94 -14.09 0.07
CA LEU A 38 15.98 -13.99 1.17
C LEU A 38 15.23 -15.33 1.36
N ALA A 39 14.78 -15.96 0.28
CA ALA A 39 14.14 -17.27 0.32
C ALA A 39 15.10 -18.34 0.89
N ALA A 40 16.35 -18.38 0.45
CA ALA A 40 17.38 -19.30 0.93
C ALA A 40 17.78 -19.04 2.40
N GLN A 41 17.66 -17.81 2.89
CA GLN A 41 17.86 -17.45 4.29
C GLN A 41 16.71 -17.91 5.21
N GLY A 42 15.62 -18.43 4.65
CA GLY A 42 14.47 -18.95 5.39
C GLY A 42 13.23 -18.04 5.36
N ALA A 43 13.14 -17.09 4.44
CA ALA A 43 11.91 -16.34 4.23
C ALA A 43 10.81 -17.29 3.73
N ASP A 44 9.65 -17.23 4.39
CA ASP A 44 8.45 -17.91 3.94
C ASP A 44 7.83 -17.20 2.75
N ILE A 45 7.87 -15.87 2.77
CA ILE A 45 7.29 -14.95 1.78
C ILE A 45 8.34 -13.88 1.48
N VAL A 46 8.52 -13.52 0.21
CA VAL A 46 9.31 -12.33 -0.18
C VAL A 46 8.33 -11.21 -0.55
N ASP A 47 8.46 -10.07 0.11
CA ASP A 47 7.63 -8.89 -0.09
C ASP A 47 8.33 -7.87 -0.96
N VAL A 48 7.86 -7.75 -2.20
CA VAL A 48 8.47 -6.94 -3.26
C VAL A 48 7.76 -5.59 -3.30
N GLY A 49 8.51 -4.50 -3.10
CA GLY A 49 7.97 -3.13 -3.19
C GLY A 49 8.77 -2.26 -4.16
N GLY A 50 8.08 -1.58 -5.07
CA GLY A 50 8.70 -0.68 -6.06
C GLY A 50 8.74 0.79 -5.64
N GLU A 51 7.99 1.14 -4.59
CA GLU A 51 7.90 2.48 -4.00
C GLU A 51 8.51 2.49 -2.59
N SER A 52 9.36 3.48 -2.31
CA SER A 52 9.85 3.70 -0.95
C SER A 52 8.75 4.36 -0.12
N THR A 53 8.24 3.69 0.91
CA THR A 53 7.32 4.31 1.88
C THR A 53 8.05 5.17 2.93
N ARG A 54 9.34 5.48 2.74
CA ARG A 54 10.12 6.30 3.68
C ARG A 54 9.61 7.75 3.66
N PRO A 55 9.62 8.46 4.79
CA PRO A 55 9.25 9.88 4.82
C PRO A 55 10.11 10.70 3.85
N GLY A 56 9.46 11.45 2.95
CA GLY A 56 10.13 12.35 2.00
C GLY A 56 10.51 11.73 0.64
N ALA A 57 10.24 10.44 0.40
CA ALA A 57 10.43 9.86 -0.93
C ALA A 57 9.40 10.44 -1.94
N GLU A 58 9.85 10.74 -3.16
CA GLU A 58 8.94 11.09 -4.25
C GLU A 58 8.14 9.86 -4.67
N ARG A 59 6.83 10.05 -4.86
CA ARG A 59 5.96 8.97 -5.36
C ARG A 59 6.30 8.68 -6.81
N VAL A 60 6.44 7.40 -7.11
CA VAL A 60 6.54 6.91 -8.49
C VAL A 60 5.15 6.74 -9.07
N THR A 61 5.03 6.79 -10.40
CA THR A 61 3.75 6.45 -11.03
C THR A 61 3.49 4.94 -10.91
N PRO A 62 2.23 4.48 -10.97
CA PRO A 62 1.94 3.04 -10.99
C PRO A 62 2.69 2.30 -12.12
N GLU A 63 2.90 2.94 -13.27
CA GLU A 63 3.63 2.36 -14.40
C GLU A 63 5.12 2.17 -14.09
N GLU A 64 5.75 3.15 -13.42
CA GLU A 64 7.14 3.03 -12.96
C GLU A 64 7.30 1.96 -11.88
N GLU A 65 6.35 1.88 -10.95
CA GLU A 65 6.30 0.81 -9.94
C GLU A 65 6.19 -0.56 -10.62
N GLN A 66 5.28 -0.71 -11.58
CA GLN A 66 5.08 -1.94 -12.35
C GLN A 66 6.35 -2.34 -13.11
N PHE A 67 6.99 -1.39 -13.80
CA PHE A 67 8.24 -1.64 -14.52
C PHE A 67 9.33 -2.23 -13.62
N ARG A 68 9.42 -1.76 -12.37
CA ARG A 68 10.40 -2.24 -11.39
C ARG A 68 10.07 -3.62 -10.85
N VAL A 69 8.80 -3.86 -10.48
CA VAL A 69 8.45 -5.05 -9.69
C VAL A 69 8.04 -6.26 -10.53
N MET A 70 7.44 -6.07 -11.73
CA MET A 70 6.88 -7.20 -12.49
C MET A 70 7.93 -8.23 -12.94
N PRO A 71 9.12 -7.84 -13.46
CA PRO A 71 10.15 -8.81 -13.81
C PRO A 71 10.65 -9.60 -12.59
N VAL A 72 10.81 -8.91 -11.45
CA VAL A 72 11.27 -9.52 -10.19
C VAL A 72 10.24 -10.51 -9.67
N ILE A 73 8.95 -10.14 -9.64
CA ILE A 73 7.86 -11.02 -9.20
C ILE A 73 7.80 -12.26 -10.09
N SER A 74 7.82 -12.09 -11.41
CA SER A 74 7.72 -13.20 -12.38
C SER A 74 8.87 -14.20 -12.22
N ALA A 75 10.10 -13.71 -12.06
CA ALA A 75 11.27 -14.57 -11.87
C ALA A 75 11.21 -15.34 -10.53
N LEU A 76 10.86 -14.66 -9.44
CA LEU A 76 10.76 -15.28 -8.11
C LEU A 76 9.64 -16.33 -8.04
N THR A 77 8.48 -16.04 -8.64
CA THR A 77 7.34 -16.98 -8.66
C THR A 77 7.66 -18.21 -9.53
N ALA A 78 8.29 -18.02 -10.69
CA ALA A 78 8.79 -19.12 -11.52
C ALA A 78 9.81 -20.00 -10.77
N ALA A 79 10.60 -19.38 -9.88
CA ALA A 79 11.53 -20.10 -9.01
C ALA A 79 10.87 -20.83 -7.82
N GLY A 80 9.55 -20.72 -7.66
CA GLY A 80 8.79 -21.34 -6.57
C GLY A 80 8.83 -20.57 -5.25
N VAL A 81 9.30 -19.31 -5.26
CA VAL A 81 9.23 -18.43 -4.09
C VAL A 81 7.80 -17.91 -3.92
N ALA A 82 7.27 -17.94 -2.70
CA ALA A 82 6.00 -17.29 -2.40
C ALA A 82 6.20 -15.77 -2.33
N VAL A 83 5.49 -15.03 -3.17
CA VAL A 83 5.69 -13.60 -3.35
C VAL A 83 4.48 -12.80 -2.87
N SER A 84 4.77 -11.71 -2.18
CA SER A 84 3.84 -10.62 -1.83
C SER A 84 4.23 -9.36 -2.61
N ILE A 85 3.23 -8.62 -3.09
CA ILE A 85 3.42 -7.27 -3.63
C ILE A 85 3.10 -6.22 -2.55
N ASP A 86 4.06 -5.37 -2.19
CA ASP A 86 3.86 -4.19 -1.33
C ASP A 86 3.46 -3.01 -2.22
N THR A 87 2.15 -2.78 -2.35
CA THR A 87 1.62 -1.71 -3.19
C THR A 87 0.32 -1.13 -2.65
N MET A 88 0.12 0.15 -2.91
CA MET A 88 -1.14 0.87 -2.67
C MET A 88 -1.99 1.01 -3.95
N ASN A 89 -1.49 0.57 -5.11
CA ASN A 89 -2.11 0.79 -6.42
C ASN A 89 -2.83 -0.49 -6.88
N ALA A 90 -4.15 -0.39 -7.14
CA ALA A 90 -4.94 -1.55 -7.54
C ALA A 90 -4.49 -2.12 -8.89
N SER A 91 -4.07 -1.28 -9.83
CA SER A 91 -3.54 -1.70 -11.13
C SER A 91 -2.26 -2.54 -10.99
N THR A 92 -1.33 -2.12 -10.13
CA THR A 92 -0.11 -2.88 -9.82
C THR A 92 -0.45 -4.21 -9.15
N ALA A 93 -1.40 -4.23 -8.22
CA ALA A 93 -1.83 -5.45 -7.53
C ALA A 93 -2.40 -6.51 -8.50
N ILE A 94 -3.19 -6.11 -9.51
CA ILE A 94 -3.73 -7.02 -10.54
C ILE A 94 -2.58 -7.69 -11.28
N LEU A 95 -1.66 -6.89 -11.84
CA LEU A 95 -0.55 -7.39 -12.66
C LEU A 95 0.40 -8.28 -11.85
N ALA A 96 0.65 -7.94 -10.58
CA ALA A 96 1.46 -8.75 -9.69
C ALA A 96 0.84 -10.14 -9.45
N VAL A 97 -0.49 -10.20 -9.22
CA VAL A 97 -1.19 -11.48 -9.05
C VAL A 97 -1.21 -12.28 -10.35
N GLU A 98 -1.43 -11.65 -11.50
CA GLU A 98 -1.32 -12.29 -12.82
C GLU A 98 0.08 -12.86 -13.06
N SER A 99 1.11 -12.22 -12.50
CA SER A 99 2.51 -12.66 -12.51
C SER A 99 2.85 -13.70 -11.43
N GLY A 100 1.85 -14.16 -10.66
CA GLY A 100 1.98 -15.26 -9.69
C GLY A 100 2.13 -14.85 -8.23
N ALA A 101 2.02 -13.55 -7.88
CA ALA A 101 2.00 -13.13 -6.49
C ALA A 101 0.79 -13.74 -5.74
N GLN A 102 1.03 -14.21 -4.52
CA GLN A 102 0.03 -14.90 -3.68
C GLN A 102 -0.47 -14.04 -2.52
N TYR A 103 0.09 -12.85 -2.37
CA TYR A 103 -0.27 -11.88 -1.34
C TYR A 103 -0.27 -10.47 -1.91
N ILE A 104 -1.23 -9.66 -1.47
CA ILE A 104 -1.23 -8.21 -1.68
C ILE A 104 -1.04 -7.57 -0.30
N ASN A 105 0.05 -6.83 -0.12
CA ASN A 105 0.35 -6.07 1.08
C ASN A 105 0.09 -4.58 0.83
N ASP A 106 -1.01 -4.08 1.39
CA ASP A 106 -1.39 -2.67 1.25
C ASP A 106 -1.25 -1.95 2.60
N VAL A 107 -0.21 -1.12 2.69
CA VAL A 107 0.06 -0.28 3.88
C VAL A 107 -1.04 0.73 4.18
N SER A 108 -1.93 1.03 3.22
CA SER A 108 -3.11 1.87 3.40
C SER A 108 -4.36 1.11 3.83
N GLY A 109 -4.35 -0.23 3.75
CA GLY A 109 -5.53 -1.05 4.02
C GLY A 109 -6.69 -0.81 3.06
N GLY A 110 -6.41 -0.43 1.81
CA GLY A 110 -7.41 -0.13 0.78
C GLY A 110 -7.98 1.28 0.87
N LEU A 111 -7.25 2.21 1.50
CA LEU A 111 -7.68 3.61 1.66
C LEU A 111 -7.00 4.57 0.68
N ALA A 112 -5.86 4.19 0.10
CA ALA A 112 -5.15 5.01 -0.88
C ALA A 112 -5.78 4.93 -2.28
N ASP A 113 -6.21 3.73 -2.70
CA ASP A 113 -6.89 3.49 -3.98
C ASP A 113 -8.30 2.95 -3.73
N PHE A 114 -9.29 3.66 -4.26
CA PHE A 114 -10.70 3.31 -4.17
C PHE A 114 -11.02 1.93 -4.74
N PHE A 115 -10.29 1.48 -5.77
CA PHE A 115 -10.51 0.20 -6.44
C PHE A 115 -9.84 -0.98 -5.74
N MET A 116 -8.91 -0.74 -4.81
CA MET A 116 -8.10 -1.79 -4.19
C MET A 116 -8.94 -2.86 -3.47
N PRO A 117 -9.94 -2.55 -2.63
CA PRO A 117 -10.72 -3.59 -1.93
C PRO A 117 -11.44 -4.57 -2.87
N ARG A 118 -12.04 -4.07 -3.96
CA ARG A 118 -12.74 -4.91 -4.95
C ARG A 118 -11.77 -5.70 -5.81
N THR A 119 -10.64 -5.09 -6.14
CA THR A 119 -9.54 -5.74 -6.84
C THR A 119 -9.01 -6.92 -6.04
N ALA A 120 -8.60 -6.70 -4.78
CA ALA A 120 -8.15 -7.74 -3.88
C ALA A 120 -9.19 -8.86 -3.73
N ALA A 121 -10.48 -8.53 -3.55
CA ALA A 121 -11.55 -9.53 -3.51
C ALA A 121 -11.60 -10.40 -4.77
N SER A 122 -11.47 -9.82 -5.96
CA SER A 122 -11.53 -10.56 -7.24
C SER A 122 -10.34 -11.48 -7.48
N THR A 123 -9.18 -11.19 -6.88
CA THR A 123 -7.96 -11.99 -7.07
C THR A 123 -7.95 -13.31 -6.28
N GLY A 124 -8.70 -13.39 -5.16
CA GLY A 124 -8.73 -14.57 -4.27
C GLY A 124 -7.41 -14.85 -3.52
N VAL A 125 -6.41 -13.98 -3.66
CA VAL A 125 -5.13 -14.07 -2.93
C VAL A 125 -5.27 -13.50 -1.53
N THR A 126 -4.28 -13.73 -0.66
CA THR A 126 -4.32 -13.19 0.70
C THR A 126 -4.06 -11.69 0.69
N TYR A 127 -4.93 -10.92 1.33
CA TYR A 127 -4.81 -9.48 1.47
C TYR A 127 -4.33 -9.10 2.87
N ILE A 128 -3.26 -8.32 2.95
CA ILE A 128 -2.68 -7.81 4.19
C ILE A 128 -3.03 -6.33 4.30
N ALA A 129 -3.86 -6.00 5.29
CA ALA A 129 -4.35 -4.64 5.50
C ALA A 129 -3.69 -4.01 6.73
N SER A 130 -2.92 -2.95 6.51
CA SER A 130 -2.29 -2.20 7.61
C SER A 130 -3.20 -1.12 8.18
N HIS A 131 -3.05 -0.82 9.47
CA HIS A 131 -3.60 0.38 10.07
C HIS A 131 -2.89 1.62 9.53
N TRP A 132 -3.66 2.52 8.93
CA TRP A 132 -3.14 3.69 8.23
C TRP A 132 -3.89 4.97 8.59
N ARG A 133 -3.15 6.06 8.74
CA ARG A 133 -3.72 7.41 8.90
C ARG A 133 -2.90 8.41 8.08
N GLY A 134 -3.18 8.45 6.78
CA GLY A 134 -2.56 9.42 5.88
C GLY A 134 -1.19 9.00 5.34
N HIS A 135 -0.77 9.73 4.31
CA HIS A 135 0.46 9.45 3.58
C HIS A 135 1.71 9.76 4.42
N SER A 136 2.84 9.17 4.06
CA SER A 136 4.12 9.33 4.79
C SER A 136 4.55 10.78 4.97
N SER A 137 4.13 11.69 4.07
CA SER A 137 4.41 13.13 4.14
C SER A 137 3.72 13.84 5.30
N ASP A 138 2.56 13.36 5.77
CA ASP A 138 1.77 14.00 6.82
C ASP A 138 1.38 13.07 7.99
N MET A 139 1.72 11.77 7.91
CA MET A 139 1.30 10.75 8.87
C MET A 139 1.69 11.07 10.32
N ASP A 140 2.85 11.68 10.55
CA ASP A 140 3.34 11.98 11.90
C ASP A 140 2.44 13.03 12.60
N THR A 141 1.81 13.93 11.84
CA THR A 141 0.82 14.90 12.38
C THR A 141 -0.51 14.25 12.76
N LYS A 142 -0.78 13.04 12.24
CA LYS A 142 -2.02 12.27 12.47
C LYS A 142 -1.88 11.25 13.60
N ALA A 143 -0.73 11.24 14.29
CA ALA A 143 -0.44 10.36 15.42
C ALA A 143 -1.16 10.81 16.72
N ILE A 144 -2.47 11.05 16.65
CA ILE A 144 -3.30 11.52 17.77
C ILE A 144 -4.21 10.38 18.22
N TYR A 145 -3.91 9.77 19.35
CA TYR A 145 -4.70 8.68 19.94
C TYR A 145 -5.06 9.03 21.37
N LYS A 146 -6.23 8.57 21.82
CA LYS A 146 -6.59 8.63 23.24
C LYS A 146 -5.90 7.48 24.00
N ASP A 147 -5.95 6.29 23.42
CA ASP A 147 -5.20 5.11 23.83
C ASP A 147 -4.87 4.34 22.54
N ALA A 148 -3.60 4.38 22.12
CA ALA A 148 -3.21 3.88 20.81
C ALA A 148 -3.65 2.44 20.57
N PRO A 149 -3.42 1.47 21.48
CA PRO A 149 -3.89 0.09 21.28
C PRO A 149 -5.41 -0.05 21.13
N THR A 150 -6.20 0.62 21.97
CA THR A 150 -7.68 0.55 21.86
C THR A 150 -8.18 1.18 20.57
N ASP A 151 -7.66 2.35 20.20
CA ASP A 151 -8.09 3.08 19.01
C ASP A 151 -7.70 2.32 17.73
N ILE A 152 -6.48 1.81 17.65
CA ILE A 152 -5.98 1.04 16.50
C ILE A 152 -6.76 -0.26 16.33
N ARG A 153 -7.06 -0.98 17.42
CA ARG A 153 -7.89 -2.20 17.36
C ARG A 153 -9.27 -1.93 16.79
N ARG A 154 -9.92 -0.86 17.26
CA ARG A 154 -11.23 -0.43 16.74
C ARG A 154 -11.15 -0.08 15.26
N GLU A 155 -10.13 0.69 14.87
CA GLU A 155 -9.94 1.13 13.48
C GLU A 155 -9.63 -0.05 12.53
N LEU A 156 -8.82 -1.01 12.97
CA LEU A 156 -8.56 -2.25 12.25
C LEU A 156 -9.82 -3.11 12.10
N LEU A 157 -10.65 -3.24 13.14
CA LEU A 157 -11.92 -3.97 13.04
C LEU A 157 -12.89 -3.32 12.06
N ASN A 158 -13.02 -1.99 12.10
CA ASN A 158 -13.82 -1.26 11.13
C ASN A 158 -13.30 -1.47 9.71
N ARG A 159 -11.97 -1.45 9.54
CA ARG A 159 -11.34 -1.68 8.25
C ARG A 159 -11.58 -3.10 7.75
N ALA A 160 -11.45 -4.10 8.62
CA ALA A 160 -11.72 -5.49 8.31
C ALA A 160 -13.17 -5.69 7.85
N ASN A 161 -14.15 -5.14 8.59
CA ASN A 161 -15.56 -5.23 8.19
C ASN A 161 -15.82 -4.66 6.79
N ALA A 162 -15.25 -3.48 6.50
CA ALA A 162 -15.40 -2.87 5.17
C ALA A 162 -14.68 -3.66 4.05
N LEU A 163 -13.60 -4.39 4.36
CA LEU A 163 -12.92 -5.29 3.41
C LEU A 163 -13.73 -6.57 3.16
N LEU A 164 -14.38 -7.12 4.20
CA LEU A 164 -15.31 -8.25 4.06
C LEU A 164 -16.53 -7.86 3.22
N GLU A 165 -17.09 -6.67 3.43
CA GLU A 165 -18.19 -6.13 2.61
C GLU A 165 -17.78 -5.91 1.14
N ALA A 166 -16.50 -5.63 0.90
CA ALA A 166 -15.93 -5.57 -0.44
C ALA A 166 -15.76 -6.96 -1.09
N GLY A 167 -15.95 -8.04 -0.34
CA GLY A 167 -15.93 -9.42 -0.83
C GLY A 167 -14.64 -10.18 -0.55
N ILE A 168 -13.69 -9.61 0.21
CA ILE A 168 -12.50 -10.35 0.65
C ILE A 168 -12.95 -11.43 1.65
N GLU A 169 -12.53 -12.67 1.43
CA GLU A 169 -12.84 -13.78 2.33
C GLU A 169 -12.12 -13.62 3.68
N ARG A 170 -12.78 -14.00 4.78
CA ARG A 170 -12.24 -13.79 6.13
C ARG A 170 -10.90 -14.50 6.36
N ASP A 171 -10.73 -15.70 5.82
CA ASP A 171 -9.52 -16.51 5.91
C ASP A 171 -8.40 -16.03 4.95
N LYS A 172 -8.73 -15.11 4.05
CA LYS A 172 -7.78 -14.41 3.16
C LYS A 172 -7.37 -13.04 3.68
N LEU A 173 -7.87 -12.59 4.84
CA LEU A 173 -7.54 -11.29 5.40
C LEU A 173 -6.54 -11.40 6.56
N VAL A 174 -5.41 -10.71 6.44
CA VAL A 174 -4.40 -10.50 7.50
C VAL A 174 -4.42 -9.03 7.90
N LEU A 175 -4.28 -8.72 9.18
CA LEU A 175 -4.22 -7.34 9.68
C LEU A 175 -2.80 -7.01 10.17
N ASP A 176 -2.36 -5.77 9.93
CA ASP A 176 -1.09 -5.25 10.47
C ASP A 176 -1.38 -3.99 11.32
N PRO A 177 -0.88 -3.89 12.56
CA PRO A 177 -1.04 -2.70 13.41
C PRO A 177 -0.35 -1.44 12.87
N GLY A 178 0.44 -1.54 11.79
CA GLY A 178 1.12 -0.45 11.12
C GLY A 178 2.14 0.22 12.02
N LEU A 179 3.00 -0.55 12.71
CA LEU A 179 4.04 0.04 13.58
C LEU A 179 4.84 1.10 12.82
N GLY A 180 5.18 2.22 13.45
CA GLY A 180 5.91 3.32 12.81
C GLY A 180 5.14 4.12 11.76
N PHE A 181 3.87 3.80 11.46
CA PHE A 181 3.00 4.60 10.59
C PHE A 181 1.98 5.38 11.42
N ALA A 182 2.05 6.72 11.35
CA ALA A 182 1.23 7.63 12.13
C ALA A 182 1.22 7.31 13.64
N LYS A 183 2.40 7.01 14.22
CA LYS A 183 2.58 6.60 15.61
C LYS A 183 3.87 7.17 16.18
N THR A 184 3.82 7.73 17.39
CA THR A 184 5.01 8.13 18.15
C THR A 184 5.75 6.89 18.67
N ALA A 185 6.96 7.06 19.20
CA ALA A 185 7.68 5.94 19.81
C ALA A 185 6.86 5.31 20.96
N GLU A 186 6.24 6.13 21.80
CA GLU A 186 5.37 5.68 22.89
C GLU A 186 4.19 4.83 22.38
N HIS A 187 3.48 5.28 21.34
CA HIS A 187 2.37 4.50 20.76
C HIS A 187 2.83 3.12 20.26
N ASN A 188 4.01 3.05 19.64
CA ASN A 188 4.56 1.77 19.17
C ASN A 188 4.90 0.83 20.34
N TRP A 189 5.47 1.35 21.43
CA TRP A 189 5.77 0.53 22.61
C TRP A 189 4.52 0.09 23.37
N GLN A 190 3.49 0.94 23.47
CA GLN A 190 2.18 0.56 24.01
C GLN A 190 1.56 -0.59 23.21
N MET A 191 1.67 -0.56 21.88
CA MET A 191 1.19 -1.63 21.00
C MET A 191 1.95 -2.95 21.22
N LEU A 192 3.28 -2.89 21.28
CA LEU A 192 4.10 -4.07 21.54
C LEU A 192 3.83 -4.67 22.93
N GLY A 193 3.63 -3.82 23.95
CA GLY A 193 3.29 -4.25 25.31
C GLY A 193 1.89 -4.83 25.47
N ARG A 194 1.00 -4.64 24.49
CA ARG A 194 -0.40 -5.12 24.50
C ARG A 194 -0.71 -5.97 23.26
N MET A 195 0.28 -6.71 22.76
CA MET A 195 0.17 -7.55 21.56
C MET A 195 -0.94 -8.61 21.68
N GLU A 196 -1.16 -9.17 22.88
CA GLU A 196 -2.25 -10.12 23.13
C GLU A 196 -3.64 -9.56 22.77
N GLU A 197 -3.85 -8.25 22.99
CA GLU A 197 -5.10 -7.60 22.62
C GLU A 197 -5.29 -7.48 21.10
N LEU A 198 -4.19 -7.33 20.35
CA LEU A 198 -4.21 -7.34 18.89
C LEU A 198 -4.50 -8.75 18.37
N MET A 199 -3.91 -9.77 18.98
CA MET A 199 -4.18 -11.17 18.63
C MET A 199 -5.63 -11.56 18.94
N ALA A 200 -6.22 -10.98 19.99
CA ALA A 200 -7.62 -11.18 20.35
C ALA A 200 -8.64 -10.61 19.34
N LEU A 201 -8.21 -9.93 18.27
CA LEU A 201 -9.09 -9.49 17.18
C LEU A 201 -9.67 -10.66 16.38
N GLY A 202 -9.09 -11.85 16.47
CA GLY A 202 -9.57 -13.04 15.76
C GLY A 202 -9.24 -13.06 14.27
N TYR A 203 -8.20 -12.31 13.86
CA TYR A 203 -7.61 -12.32 12.53
C TYR A 203 -6.12 -12.68 12.63
N PRO A 204 -5.52 -13.29 11.59
CA PRO A 204 -4.07 -13.37 11.46
C PRO A 204 -3.44 -11.97 11.55
N ILE A 205 -2.38 -11.82 12.36
CA ILE A 205 -1.68 -10.54 12.54
C ILE A 205 -0.27 -10.60 11.97
N LEU A 206 0.06 -9.71 11.04
CA LEU A 206 1.44 -9.44 10.60
C LEU A 206 2.05 -8.36 11.48
N VAL A 207 3.32 -8.52 11.87
CA VAL A 207 4.05 -7.49 12.64
C VAL A 207 5.32 -7.07 11.89
N GLY A 208 5.34 -5.85 11.37
CA GLY A 208 6.53 -5.24 10.78
C GLY A 208 7.19 -4.21 11.71
N ALA A 209 8.20 -4.61 12.49
CA ALA A 209 8.98 -3.69 13.34
C ALA A 209 10.37 -3.33 12.78
N SER A 210 10.84 -4.09 11.79
CA SER A 210 12.25 -4.10 11.38
C SER A 210 12.77 -2.73 10.95
N ARG A 211 13.90 -2.32 11.56
CA ARG A 211 14.62 -1.06 11.30
C ARG A 211 13.81 0.23 11.49
N LYS A 212 12.66 0.18 12.18
CA LYS A 212 11.83 1.35 12.41
C LYS A 212 12.41 2.28 13.47
N ARG A 213 12.23 3.59 13.28
CA ARG A 213 12.78 4.67 14.13
C ARG A 213 12.46 4.49 15.61
N PHE A 214 11.28 3.97 15.97
CA PHE A 214 10.91 3.83 17.39
C PHE A 214 11.81 2.86 18.18
N LEU A 215 12.52 1.95 17.50
CA LEU A 215 13.48 1.05 18.13
C LEU A 215 14.68 1.81 18.69
N THR A 216 15.04 2.96 18.10
CA THR A 216 16.19 3.74 18.57
C THR A 216 15.95 4.37 19.94
N ALA A 217 14.69 4.52 20.36
CA ALA A 217 14.37 5.07 21.69
C ALA A 217 14.83 4.17 22.85
N LEU A 218 15.11 2.88 22.59
CA LEU A 218 15.66 1.95 23.58
C LEU A 218 17.17 1.71 23.44
N LEU A 219 17.77 2.30 22.43
CA LEU A 219 19.17 2.08 22.08
C LEU A 219 20.00 3.30 22.52
N THR A 220 21.28 3.09 22.83
CA THR A 220 22.21 4.18 23.18
C THR A 220 22.49 5.07 21.96
N GLU A 221 22.91 6.31 22.16
CA GLU A 221 23.17 7.26 21.06
C GLU A 221 24.21 6.73 20.04
N ASP A 222 25.17 5.92 20.51
CA ASP A 222 26.22 5.30 19.68
C ASP A 222 25.78 4.02 18.95
N SER A 223 24.49 3.68 18.95
CA SER A 223 24.00 2.40 18.43
C SER A 223 24.07 2.31 16.92
N THR A 224 24.61 1.19 16.45
CA THR A 224 24.83 0.86 15.04
C THR A 224 23.55 0.38 14.35
N LEU A 225 23.62 0.17 13.03
CA LEU A 225 22.56 -0.53 12.30
C LEU A 225 22.40 -1.98 12.78
N ASP A 226 23.49 -2.64 13.19
CA ASP A 226 23.44 -4.00 13.73
C ASP A 226 22.67 -4.06 15.05
N ASP A 227 22.84 -3.07 15.92
CA ASP A 227 22.09 -2.96 17.18
C ASP A 227 20.58 -2.81 16.94
N ARG A 228 20.20 -2.08 15.88
CA ARG A 228 18.80 -1.97 15.45
C ARG A 228 18.26 -3.27 14.88
N ASP A 229 19.09 -4.02 14.17
CA ASP A 229 18.72 -5.34 13.66
C ASP A 229 18.56 -6.34 14.83
N ASN A 230 19.41 -6.29 15.86
CA ASN A 230 19.25 -7.07 17.09
C ASN A 230 17.94 -6.74 17.82
N ALA A 231 17.61 -5.45 17.98
CA ALA A 231 16.33 -5.02 18.55
C ALA A 231 15.14 -5.50 17.71
N SER A 232 15.26 -5.46 16.38
CA SER A 232 14.23 -5.95 15.45
C SER A 232 13.97 -7.45 15.61
N VAL A 233 15.03 -8.24 15.80
CA VAL A 233 14.92 -9.68 16.06
C VAL A 233 14.24 -9.95 17.39
N ALA A 234 14.60 -9.22 18.46
CA ALA A 234 13.94 -9.36 19.76
C ALA A 234 12.43 -9.09 19.68
N VAL A 235 12.02 -8.03 18.97
CA VAL A 235 10.59 -7.74 18.73
C VAL A 235 9.91 -8.84 17.92
N SER A 236 10.60 -9.41 16.93
CA SER A 236 10.06 -10.51 16.11
C SER A 236 9.80 -11.77 16.95
N VAL A 237 10.70 -12.11 17.88
CA VAL A 237 10.51 -13.22 18.83
C VAL A 237 9.34 -12.94 19.78
N LEU A 238 9.21 -11.71 20.29
CA LEU A 238 8.07 -11.34 21.15
C LEU A 238 6.74 -11.43 20.39
N ALA A 239 6.69 -10.96 19.14
CA ALA A 239 5.52 -11.07 18.28
C ALA A 239 5.15 -12.55 18.01
N ALA A 240 6.14 -13.39 17.71
CA ALA A 240 5.93 -14.81 17.51
C ALA A 240 5.40 -15.51 18.78
N ASN A 241 5.96 -15.21 19.95
CA ASN A 241 5.50 -15.74 21.24
C ASN A 241 4.06 -15.31 21.58
N ALA A 242 3.65 -14.13 21.15
CA ALA A 242 2.28 -13.65 21.28
C ALA A 242 1.31 -14.32 20.28
N GLY A 243 1.81 -15.07 19.29
CA GLY A 243 0.99 -15.76 18.30
C GLY A 243 0.81 -15.01 16.98
N ALA A 244 1.73 -14.10 16.61
CA ALA A 244 1.70 -13.44 15.32
C ALA A 244 1.70 -14.46 14.16
N TRP A 245 0.89 -14.18 13.14
CA TRP A 245 0.83 -14.97 11.92
C TRP A 245 2.14 -14.87 11.14
N GLY A 246 2.70 -13.67 11.07
CA GLY A 246 3.98 -13.43 10.42
C GLY A 246 4.72 -12.24 11.01
N VAL A 247 6.02 -12.17 10.72
CA VAL A 247 6.87 -11.01 10.99
C VAL A 247 7.50 -10.52 9.69
N ARG A 248 7.50 -9.20 9.46
CA ARG A 248 8.09 -8.57 8.28
C ARG A 248 9.46 -7.97 8.60
N VAL A 249 10.53 -8.50 7.99
CA VAL A 249 11.92 -8.26 8.40
C VAL A 249 12.89 -8.03 7.24
N HIS A 250 13.95 -7.26 7.49
CA HIS A 250 15.08 -7.11 6.56
C HIS A 250 16.18 -8.17 6.76
N ASP A 251 16.49 -8.53 8.00
CA ASP A 251 17.46 -9.58 8.35
C ASP A 251 16.73 -10.91 8.58
N VAL A 252 16.50 -11.64 7.48
CA VAL A 252 15.81 -12.93 7.48
C VAL A 252 16.62 -13.98 8.21
N ALA A 253 17.92 -14.10 7.91
CA ALA A 253 18.76 -15.14 8.48
C ALA A 253 18.81 -15.08 10.02
N ARG A 254 19.00 -13.89 10.61
CA ARG A 254 19.04 -13.71 12.07
C ARG A 254 17.67 -13.97 12.70
N THR A 255 16.60 -13.50 12.04
CA THR A 255 15.22 -13.74 12.50
C THR A 255 14.88 -15.23 12.48
N PHE A 256 15.21 -15.94 11.40
CA PHE A 256 15.00 -17.37 11.26
C PHE A 256 15.73 -18.16 12.35
N ALA A 257 17.01 -17.86 12.58
CA ALA A 257 17.78 -18.49 13.66
C ALA A 257 17.14 -18.26 15.04
N ALA A 258 16.71 -17.03 15.33
CA ALA A 258 16.09 -16.66 16.60
C ALA A 258 14.72 -17.36 16.81
N LEU A 259 13.84 -17.37 15.80
CA LEU A 259 12.54 -18.03 15.89
C LEU A 259 12.69 -19.55 16.03
N ARG A 260 13.70 -20.16 15.40
CA ARG A 260 13.99 -21.59 15.60
C ARG A 260 14.48 -21.88 17.02
N ALA A 261 15.25 -20.96 17.61
CA ALA A 261 15.74 -21.10 18.98
C ALA A 261 14.63 -20.88 20.02
N SER A 262 13.56 -20.12 19.69
CA SER A 262 12.49 -19.78 20.64
C SER A 262 11.42 -20.86 20.79
N VAL A 263 11.35 -21.87 19.91
CA VAL A 263 10.41 -23.00 20.04
C VAL A 263 10.97 -24.06 20.99
N PRO A 264 10.28 -24.40 22.10
CA PRO A 264 10.72 -25.47 23.00
C PRO A 264 10.86 -26.81 22.26
N SER A 265 12.08 -27.34 22.22
CA SER A 265 12.42 -28.55 21.48
C SER A 265 11.77 -29.81 22.07
N ARG A 266 10.53 -30.13 21.69
CA ARG A 266 10.05 -31.53 21.67
C ARG A 266 10.12 -32.04 20.24
N ASN A 267 11.24 -32.68 19.92
CA ASN A 267 11.62 -33.29 18.63
C ASN A 267 12.41 -32.41 17.66
N ILE A 268 13.73 -32.38 17.89
CA ILE A 268 14.79 -32.06 16.92
C ILE A 268 14.73 -32.94 15.63
N ARG A 269 13.80 -33.90 15.54
CA ARG A 269 13.64 -34.85 14.42
C ARG A 269 12.67 -34.42 13.31
N ALA A 270 11.90 -33.33 13.45
CA ALA A 270 11.04 -32.80 12.38
C ALA A 270 11.82 -31.97 11.32
N ARG A 271 13.13 -32.22 11.17
CA ARG A 271 14.07 -31.46 10.32
C ARG A 271 13.92 -31.72 8.82
N ALA A 272 13.12 -32.70 8.40
CA ALA A 272 13.07 -33.14 7.00
C ALA A 272 12.35 -32.18 6.04
N ALA A 273 11.29 -31.50 6.50
CA ALA A 273 10.46 -30.65 5.63
C ALA A 273 11.13 -29.32 5.25
N ASP A 274 11.90 -28.72 6.15
CA ASP A 274 12.68 -27.49 5.84
C ASP A 274 13.84 -27.81 4.87
N THR A 275 14.48 -28.98 5.02
CA THR A 275 15.59 -29.40 4.14
C THR A 275 15.16 -29.61 2.69
N GLU A 276 13.94 -30.09 2.43
CA GLU A 276 13.43 -30.27 1.07
C GLU A 276 13.17 -28.92 0.38
N ARG A 277 12.68 -27.92 1.12
CA ARG A 277 12.52 -26.55 0.61
C ARG A 277 13.88 -25.90 0.33
N ASP A 278 14.82 -26.00 1.26
CA ASP A 278 16.18 -25.44 1.10
C ASP A 278 16.91 -26.06 -0.10
N LEU A 279 16.79 -27.39 -0.29
CA LEU A 279 17.35 -28.10 -1.43
C LEU A 279 16.69 -27.69 -2.75
N ARG A 280 15.37 -27.47 -2.77
CA ARG A 280 14.65 -27.03 -3.97
C ARG A 280 15.01 -25.61 -4.36
N VAL A 281 15.10 -24.69 -3.39
CA VAL A 281 15.58 -23.32 -3.64
C VAL A 281 17.02 -23.37 -4.18
N ALA A 282 17.93 -24.10 -3.54
CA ALA A 282 19.33 -24.21 -3.99
C ALA A 282 19.49 -24.93 -5.35
N GLN A 283 18.59 -25.84 -5.71
CA GLN A 283 18.55 -26.48 -7.02
C GLN A 283 18.07 -25.50 -8.08
N VAL A 284 16.94 -24.82 -7.84
CA VAL A 284 16.37 -23.84 -8.77
C VAL A 284 17.29 -22.63 -8.95
N THR A 285 17.95 -22.13 -7.90
CA THR A 285 18.97 -21.09 -8.03
C THR A 285 20.12 -21.52 -8.93
N ARG A 286 20.54 -22.80 -8.89
CA ARG A 286 21.58 -23.33 -9.80
C ARG A 286 21.07 -23.51 -11.22
N GLU A 287 19.87 -24.06 -11.39
CA GLU A 287 19.25 -24.24 -12.70
C GLU A 287 18.98 -22.88 -13.38
N LEU A 288 18.59 -21.85 -12.63
CA LEU A 288 18.45 -20.47 -13.11
C LEU A 288 19.79 -19.80 -13.42
N ALA A 289 20.83 -20.07 -12.63
CA ALA A 289 22.19 -19.60 -12.94
C ALA A 289 22.77 -20.26 -14.21
N GLU A 290 22.26 -21.44 -14.58
CA GLU A 290 22.63 -22.18 -15.81
C GLU A 290 21.68 -21.90 -16.99
N LEU A 291 20.47 -21.39 -16.73
CA LEU A 291 19.59 -20.85 -17.75
C LEU A 291 20.16 -19.51 -18.23
N GLU A 292 20.64 -19.49 -19.48
CA GLU A 292 20.59 -18.25 -20.27
C GLU A 292 19.12 -17.89 -20.41
N PHE A 293 18.60 -17.11 -19.44
CA PHE A 293 17.37 -16.38 -19.62
C PHE A 293 17.56 -15.62 -20.93
N ASP A 294 16.68 -15.82 -21.93
CA ASP A 294 16.66 -14.98 -23.14
C ASP A 294 16.08 -13.62 -22.73
N LEU A 295 16.85 -12.97 -21.87
CA LEU A 295 16.58 -11.66 -21.33
C LEU A 295 16.52 -10.67 -22.48
N ASP A 296 17.19 -10.95 -23.60
CA ASP A 296 17.09 -10.17 -24.83
C ASP A 296 15.68 -10.25 -25.46
N ALA A 297 15.04 -11.43 -25.47
CA ALA A 297 13.66 -11.59 -25.95
C ALA A 297 12.63 -10.97 -24.99
N GLU A 298 12.75 -11.16 -23.68
CA GLU A 298 11.88 -10.46 -22.72
C GLU A 298 12.16 -8.93 -22.70
N LEU A 299 13.42 -8.50 -22.91
CA LEU A 299 13.79 -7.09 -23.12
C LEU A 299 13.11 -6.53 -24.35
N ALA A 300 13.08 -7.28 -25.45
CA ALA A 300 12.46 -6.84 -26.69
C ALA A 300 10.97 -6.58 -26.46
N ILE A 301 10.28 -7.47 -25.74
CA ILE A 301 8.87 -7.31 -25.38
C ILE A 301 8.67 -6.08 -24.47
N ALA A 302 9.46 -5.92 -23.40
CA ALA A 302 9.34 -4.79 -22.50
C ALA A 302 9.64 -3.43 -23.17
N THR A 303 10.61 -3.42 -24.09
CA THR A 303 10.98 -2.22 -24.87
C THR A 303 9.90 -1.86 -25.90
N GLU A 304 9.31 -2.87 -26.55
CA GLU A 304 8.19 -2.69 -27.48
C GLU A 304 6.97 -2.13 -26.73
N MET A 305 6.63 -2.71 -25.56
CA MET A 305 5.56 -2.22 -24.68
C MET A 305 5.79 -0.77 -24.26
N ARG A 306 7.03 -0.37 -23.95
CA ARG A 306 7.37 1.03 -23.63
C ARG A 306 7.09 1.98 -24.79
N ARG A 307 7.44 1.58 -26.03
CA ARG A 307 7.17 2.38 -27.23
C ARG A 307 5.67 2.49 -27.52
N GLU A 308 4.92 1.41 -27.36
CA GLU A 308 3.47 1.42 -27.52
C GLU A 308 2.80 2.33 -26.49
N GLU A 309 3.25 2.30 -25.23
CA GLU A 309 2.68 3.13 -24.17
C GLU A 309 3.04 4.61 -24.32
N GLU A 310 4.28 4.96 -24.70
CA GLU A 310 4.63 6.33 -25.06
C GLU A 310 3.76 6.86 -26.21
N THR A 311 3.46 5.99 -27.18
CA THR A 311 2.59 6.31 -28.31
C THR A 311 1.16 6.51 -27.82
N ARG A 312 0.65 5.62 -26.97
CA ARG A 312 -0.68 5.70 -26.38
C ARG A 312 -0.87 6.97 -25.56
N GLN A 313 0.10 7.34 -24.72
CA GLN A 313 0.06 8.56 -23.90
C GLN A 313 0.09 9.82 -24.77
N LYS A 314 0.89 9.84 -25.84
CA LYS A 314 0.85 10.93 -26.82
C LYS A 314 -0.52 11.05 -27.47
N VAL A 315 -1.15 9.93 -27.84
CA VAL A 315 -2.50 9.90 -28.41
C VAL A 315 -3.55 10.37 -27.40
N ILE A 316 -3.54 9.88 -26.16
CA ILE A 316 -4.45 10.30 -25.10
C ILE A 316 -4.31 11.81 -24.83
N ALA A 317 -3.08 12.32 -24.71
CA ALA A 317 -2.82 13.74 -24.52
C ALA A 317 -3.27 14.61 -25.71
N ALA A 318 -3.21 14.08 -26.93
CA ALA A 318 -3.75 14.74 -28.12
C ALA A 318 -5.29 14.78 -28.10
N LEU A 319 -5.95 13.66 -27.77
CA LEU A 319 -7.40 13.57 -27.66
C LEU A 319 -7.95 14.49 -26.56
N ILE A 320 -7.30 14.55 -25.40
CA ILE A 320 -7.69 15.47 -24.31
C ILE A 320 -7.58 16.93 -24.77
N ARG A 321 -6.51 17.29 -25.50
CA ARG A 321 -6.36 18.64 -26.07
C ARG A 321 -7.47 18.96 -27.06
N GLN A 322 -7.78 18.02 -27.96
CA GLN A 322 -8.83 18.20 -28.97
C GLN A 322 -10.22 18.34 -28.32
N ALA A 323 -10.53 17.54 -27.31
CA ALA A 323 -11.78 17.64 -26.57
C ALA A 323 -11.92 18.99 -25.84
N LYS A 324 -10.82 19.52 -25.28
CA LYS A 324 -10.81 20.86 -24.65
C LYS A 324 -11.06 21.97 -25.67
N LEU A 325 -10.43 21.91 -26.84
CA LEU A 325 -10.64 22.87 -27.94
C LEU A 325 -12.10 22.84 -28.43
N GLN A 326 -12.68 21.66 -28.65
CA GLN A 326 -14.07 21.52 -29.07
C GLN A 326 -15.05 22.06 -28.01
N ALA A 327 -14.76 21.83 -26.72
CA ALA A 327 -15.57 22.38 -25.64
C ALA A 327 -15.52 23.91 -25.57
N GLN A 328 -14.34 24.50 -25.82
CA GLN A 328 -14.17 25.96 -25.91
C GLN A 328 -14.93 26.55 -27.10
N GLU A 329 -14.78 25.97 -28.29
CA GLU A 329 -15.51 26.42 -29.49
C GLU A 329 -17.03 26.29 -29.32
N ALA A 330 -17.50 25.22 -28.68
CA ALA A 330 -18.91 25.04 -28.39
C ALA A 330 -19.44 26.09 -27.39
N ALA A 331 -18.65 26.44 -26.38
CA ALA A 331 -18.99 27.50 -25.42
C ALA A 331 -19.05 28.87 -26.10
N GLU A 332 -18.07 29.22 -26.94
CA GLU A 332 -18.05 30.47 -27.69
C GLU A 332 -19.23 30.60 -28.67
N ARG A 333 -19.59 29.50 -29.36
CA ARG A 333 -20.78 29.48 -30.24
C ARG A 333 -22.08 29.63 -29.46
N ALA A 334 -22.19 29.00 -28.29
CA ALA A 334 -23.37 29.13 -27.44
C ALA A 334 -23.51 30.57 -26.90
N GLU A 335 -22.40 31.23 -26.56
CA GLU A 335 -22.38 32.62 -26.13
C GLU A 335 -22.71 33.60 -27.26
N ALA A 336 -22.17 33.40 -28.46
CA ALA A 336 -22.50 34.18 -29.64
C ALA A 336 -23.99 34.07 -30.01
N ALA A 337 -24.55 32.84 -29.99
CA ALA A 337 -25.98 32.62 -30.23
C ALA A 337 -26.86 33.28 -29.17
N ARG A 338 -26.42 33.30 -27.91
CA ARG A 338 -27.11 33.99 -26.81
C ARG A 338 -27.10 35.51 -26.99
N LEU A 339 -26.00 36.08 -27.48
CA LEU A 339 -25.88 37.52 -27.75
C LEU A 339 -26.72 37.96 -28.95
N ASP A 340 -26.82 37.14 -30.01
CA ASP A 340 -27.62 37.47 -31.20
C ASP A 340 -29.14 37.27 -30.96
N ALA A 341 -29.51 36.44 -29.97
CA ALA A 341 -30.89 36.26 -29.51
C ALA A 341 -31.40 37.39 -28.58
N LEU A 342 -30.55 38.37 -28.21
CA LEU A 342 -30.99 39.55 -27.46
C LEU A 342 -31.78 40.49 -28.40
N PRO A 343 -33.01 40.92 -28.04
CA PRO A 343 -33.81 41.77 -28.90
C PRO A 343 -33.10 43.12 -29.10
N ARG A 344 -32.77 43.44 -30.36
CA ARG A 344 -32.24 44.76 -30.73
C ARG A 344 -33.34 45.80 -30.51
N GLY A 345 -33.23 46.56 -29.43
CA GLY A 345 -34.20 47.58 -29.05
C GLY A 345 -34.39 48.60 -30.18
N THR A 346 -35.57 48.61 -30.79
CA THR A 346 -36.04 49.71 -31.63
C THR A 346 -36.46 50.86 -30.73
N ALA A 347 -35.73 51.98 -30.81
CA ALA A 347 -36.20 53.26 -30.34
C ALA A 347 -37.46 53.68 -31.11
N GLY A 348 -38.54 54.05 -30.40
CA GLY A 348 -39.77 54.54 -31.00
C GLY A 348 -40.75 55.09 -29.96
N PHE A 349 -40.91 56.41 -29.97
CA PHE A 349 -41.80 57.25 -29.15
C PHE A 349 -43.30 56.90 -29.25
N GLY A 350 -44.07 57.18 -28.20
CA GLY A 350 -45.53 57.38 -28.28
C GLY A 350 -46.30 57.33 -26.95
N ALA A 351 -46.64 58.51 -26.39
CA ALA A 351 -47.61 58.71 -25.30
C ALA A 351 -49.06 58.34 -25.77
N THR A 352 -50.07 58.01 -24.94
CA THR A 352 -50.72 58.83 -23.89
C THR A 352 -51.79 58.04 -23.09
N THR A 353 -51.76 58.22 -21.76
CA THR A 353 -52.84 58.56 -20.78
C THR A 353 -54.14 57.76 -20.53
N GLY A 354 -54.39 57.52 -19.23
CA GLY A 354 -55.69 57.60 -18.53
C GLY A 354 -55.88 56.49 -17.47
N ALA A 355 -56.22 56.68 -16.18
CA ALA A 355 -56.46 57.81 -15.28
C ALA A 355 -56.45 57.26 -13.81
N ILE A 356 -56.22 58.13 -12.81
CA ILE A 356 -56.10 57.88 -11.35
C ILE A 356 -57.45 58.17 -10.63
N PRO A 357 -57.70 57.80 -9.34
CA PRO A 357 -57.30 58.68 -8.20
C PRO A 357 -57.00 57.98 -6.82
N SER A 358 -55.83 58.30 -6.22
CA SER A 358 -55.54 58.97 -4.92
C SER A 358 -56.23 58.65 -3.54
N PRO A 359 -55.63 59.07 -2.38
CA PRO A 359 -55.37 58.21 -1.19
C PRO A 359 -55.85 58.77 0.19
N ALA A 360 -55.68 58.00 1.28
CA ALA A 360 -55.60 58.40 2.71
C ALA A 360 -55.58 57.13 3.61
N SER A 361 -55.08 57.02 4.84
CA SER A 361 -54.14 57.72 5.75
C SER A 361 -54.11 56.90 7.06
N GLN A 362 -52.94 56.75 7.68
CA GLN A 362 -52.65 56.58 9.13
C GLN A 362 -53.54 55.70 10.04
N SER A 363 -52.92 54.74 10.75
CA SER A 363 -52.79 54.74 12.23
C SER A 363 -52.18 53.43 12.77
N THR A 364 -51.21 53.57 13.67
CA THR A 364 -50.81 52.58 14.69
C THR A 364 -51.66 52.83 15.97
N PRO A 365 -51.82 51.85 16.89
CA PRO A 365 -50.87 51.79 18.01
C PRO A 365 -50.56 50.38 18.58
N ASP A 366 -49.48 50.37 19.37
CA ASP A 366 -49.09 49.51 20.50
C ASP A 366 -50.19 48.68 21.17
N ASP A 367 -49.86 47.45 21.61
CA ASP A 367 -49.99 47.11 23.03
C ASP A 367 -49.12 45.89 23.44
N SER A 368 -48.92 45.82 24.74
CA SER A 368 -47.83 45.28 25.52
C SER A 368 -48.22 44.04 26.33
N GLY A 369 -47.35 43.01 26.34
CA GLY A 369 -47.17 41.97 27.40
C GLY A 369 -48.39 41.26 28.05
N PRO A 370 -48.20 40.45 29.12
CA PRO A 370 -46.95 39.96 29.71
C PRO A 370 -46.87 38.43 29.96
N ARG A 371 -45.60 38.00 30.18
CA ARG A 371 -45.03 36.92 31.01
C ARG A 371 -45.94 35.87 31.70
N ALA A 372 -45.50 34.61 31.63
CA ALA A 372 -44.90 33.89 32.76
C ALA A 372 -43.80 32.95 32.25
#